data_AF-A0A2N2C989-F1
#
_entry.id   AF-A0A2N2C989-F1
#
_cell.length_a   1.000
_cell.length_b   1.000
_cell.length_c   1.000
_cell.angle_alpha   90.00
_cell.angle_beta   90.00
_cell.angle_gamma   90.00
#
_symmetry.space_group_name_H-M   'P 1'
#
loop_
_entity.id
_entity.type
_entity.pdbx_description
1 polymer ?
#
loop_
_entity_poly.entity_id
_entity_poly.type
_entity_poly.pdbx_seq_one_letter_code
_entity_poly.pdbx_strand_id
1 'polypeptide(L)'
;AGIGFFIAFIGLQNAGIVVNNDAVLVGLGDLTSPTALLAVFGILVTFALLARKISAGVFYGLVITAVVGIVAGLSGVEGMPALPTAIVSFNFDMPTFGAFIGGFGELFASPSAILIIFTFLFIDFFDTAGTLVAVAGKTNLIDENGELVDVDKALMADAVGTVAGAVFGTSTVTSYIESAAGVGVGGRTGLTAVTTGLLFILSIVFFPILAVVNGTVTAPALIVVGVLMAQQLGGIDWEDFIAATSGFVAIITMILAYSIADGIATGFITYGVVMAASGKAKEVKPVIWVLIAIFIVHFILK
;
A
#
# COMPACT_ATOMS: atom_id res chain seq x y z
N ALA A 1 -0.52 8.47 -0.63
CA ALA A 1 -1.80 8.77 -1.33
C ALA A 1 -1.91 8.11 -2.71
N GLY A 2 -0.95 8.33 -3.63
CA GLY A 2 -0.95 7.67 -4.95
C GLY A 2 -0.97 6.13 -4.90
N ILE A 3 -0.29 5.55 -3.90
CA ILE A 3 -0.30 4.11 -3.61
C ILE A 3 -1.73 3.58 -3.41
N GLY A 4 -2.64 4.38 -2.84
CA GLY A 4 -4.03 4.01 -2.67
C GLY A 4 -4.76 3.75 -3.99
N PHE A 5 -4.49 4.56 -5.01
CA PHE A 5 -5.05 4.35 -6.36
C PHE A 5 -4.48 3.08 -7.00
N PHE A 6 -3.18 2.83 -6.81
CA PHE A 6 -2.52 1.63 -7.31
C PHE A 6 -3.09 0.36 -6.66
N ILE A 7 -3.25 0.35 -5.34
CA ILE A 7 -3.86 -0.78 -4.60
C ILE A 7 -5.32 -0.99 -5.04
N ALA A 8 -6.09 0.08 -5.21
CA ALA A 8 -7.46 -0.02 -5.72
C ALA A 8 -7.49 -0.60 -7.14
N PHE A 9 -6.56 -0.20 -8.01
CA PHE A 9 -6.42 -0.75 -9.36
C PHE A 9 -6.10 -2.25 -9.34
N ILE A 10 -5.19 -2.69 -8.47
CA ILE A 10 -4.91 -4.11 -8.24
C ILE A 10 -6.16 -4.85 -7.75
N GLY A 11 -6.91 -4.26 -6.82
CA GLY A 11 -8.18 -4.83 -6.35
C GLY A 11 -9.19 -5.01 -7.49
N LEU A 12 -9.34 -4.01 -8.36
CA LEU A 12 -10.21 -4.09 -9.53
C LEU A 12 -9.76 -5.17 -10.52
N GLN A 13 -8.45 -5.34 -10.71
CA GLN A 13 -7.89 -6.38 -11.58
C GLN A 13 -8.08 -7.78 -10.99
N ASN A 14 -7.82 -7.96 -9.70
CA ASN A 14 -8.04 -9.22 -8.98
C ASN A 14 -9.51 -9.67 -8.97
N ALA A 15 -10.44 -8.70 -9.05
CA ALA A 15 -11.87 -8.96 -9.19
C ALA A 15 -12.31 -9.27 -10.63
N GLY A 16 -11.44 -9.12 -11.62
CA GLY A 16 -11.81 -9.21 -13.05
C GLY A 16 -12.68 -8.06 -13.54
N ILE A 17 -12.81 -6.98 -12.75
CA ILE A 17 -13.58 -5.77 -13.13
C ILE A 17 -12.78 -4.96 -14.15
N VAL A 18 -11.47 -4.89 -13.96
CA VAL A 18 -10.52 -4.26 -14.88
C VAL A 18 -9.64 -5.34 -15.49
N VAL A 19 -9.56 -5.37 -16.83
CA VAL A 19 -8.78 -6.35 -17.58
C VAL A 19 -7.92 -5.67 -18.63
N ASN A 20 -6.88 -6.37 -19.09
CA ASN A 20 -6.11 -5.92 -20.24
C ASN A 20 -7.02 -5.83 -21.47
N ASN A 21 -6.88 -4.75 -22.23
CA ASN A 21 -7.53 -4.57 -23.52
C ASN A 21 -6.49 -4.14 -24.55
N ASP A 22 -6.19 -5.00 -25.51
CA ASP A 22 -5.12 -4.76 -26.48
C ASP A 22 -5.34 -3.51 -27.34
N ALA A 23 -6.57 -3.01 -27.46
CA ALA A 23 -6.88 -1.80 -28.22
C ALA A 23 -6.71 -0.50 -27.42
N VAL A 24 -6.90 -0.52 -26.10
CA VAL A 24 -6.93 0.70 -25.25
C VAL A 24 -6.15 0.56 -23.93
N LEU A 25 -5.31 -0.48 -23.80
CA LEU A 25 -4.59 -0.94 -22.61
C LEU A 25 -5.49 -1.46 -21.48
N VAL A 26 -6.49 -0.69 -21.05
CA VAL A 26 -7.34 -1.01 -19.90
C VAL A 26 -8.81 -1.03 -20.33
N GLY A 27 -9.48 -2.15 -20.08
CA GLY A 27 -10.90 -2.32 -20.38
C GLY A 27 -11.70 -2.81 -19.18
N LEU A 28 -13.03 -2.71 -19.29
CA LEU A 28 -13.93 -3.39 -18.37
C LEU A 28 -13.97 -4.88 -18.70
N GLY A 29 -13.84 -5.73 -17.69
CA GLY A 29 -14.05 -7.16 -17.80
C GLY A 29 -15.53 -7.53 -17.86
N ASP A 30 -15.81 -8.83 -17.80
CA ASP A 30 -17.18 -9.33 -17.74
C ASP A 30 -17.79 -9.11 -16.35
N LEU A 31 -18.55 -8.02 -16.21
CA LEU A 31 -19.26 -7.68 -14.99
C LEU A 31 -20.43 -8.64 -14.67
N THR A 32 -20.82 -9.51 -15.61
CA THR A 32 -21.82 -10.54 -15.37
C THR A 32 -21.20 -11.82 -14.79
N SER A 33 -19.86 -11.91 -14.78
CA SER A 33 -19.17 -13.04 -14.18
C SER A 33 -19.46 -13.12 -12.68
N PRO A 34 -19.65 -14.33 -12.13
CA PRO A 34 -19.95 -14.50 -10.71
C PRO A 34 -18.89 -13.90 -9.77
N THR A 35 -17.61 -13.94 -10.16
CA THR A 35 -16.50 -13.35 -9.40
C THR A 35 -16.59 -11.83 -9.38
N ALA A 36 -16.80 -11.17 -10.53
CA ALA A 36 -16.97 -9.71 -10.57
C ALA A 36 -18.19 -9.27 -9.75
N LEU A 37 -19.31 -10.00 -9.83
CA LEU A 37 -20.52 -9.72 -9.05
C LEU A 37 -20.27 -9.85 -7.55
N LEU A 38 -19.55 -10.88 -7.11
CA LEU A 38 -19.18 -11.05 -5.70
C LEU A 38 -18.31 -9.89 -5.21
N ALA A 39 -17.32 -9.48 -6.00
CA ALA A 39 -16.46 -8.35 -5.66
C ALA A 39 -17.27 -7.03 -5.59
N VAL A 40 -18.13 -6.74 -6.56
CA VAL A 40 -19.01 -5.56 -6.54
C VAL A 40 -19.91 -5.57 -5.31
N PHE A 41 -20.53 -6.71 -5.00
CA PHE A 41 -21.32 -6.88 -3.78
C PHE A 41 -20.47 -6.57 -2.54
N GLY A 42 -19.28 -7.15 -2.43
CA GLY A 42 -18.38 -6.93 -1.30
C GLY A 42 -17.95 -5.47 -1.15
N ILE A 43 -17.66 -4.78 -2.25
CA ILE A 43 -17.33 -3.35 -2.26
C ILE A 43 -18.51 -2.53 -1.70
N LEU A 44 -19.72 -2.77 -2.23
CA LEU A 44 -20.91 -2.04 -1.81
C LEU A 44 -21.26 -2.28 -0.34
N VAL A 45 -21.15 -3.53 0.13
CA VAL A 45 -21.34 -3.87 1.56
C VAL A 45 -20.31 -3.14 2.41
N THR A 46 -19.05 -3.17 2.02
CA THR A 46 -17.98 -2.53 2.79
C THR A 46 -18.17 -1.01 2.85
N PHE A 47 -18.53 -0.37 1.73
CA PHE A 47 -18.90 1.04 1.70
C PHE A 47 -20.11 1.35 2.58
N ALA A 48 -21.14 0.51 2.57
CA ALA A 48 -22.32 0.71 3.43
C ALA A 48 -21.95 0.61 4.92
N LEU A 49 -21.08 -0.33 5.29
CA LEU A 49 -20.60 -0.48 6.68
C LEU A 49 -19.78 0.74 7.12
N LEU A 50 -18.87 1.22 6.26
CA LEU A 50 -18.07 2.42 6.55
C LEU A 50 -18.90 3.71 6.56
N ALA A 51 -19.87 3.86 5.67
CA ALA A 51 -20.80 4.99 5.67
C ALA A 51 -21.62 5.05 6.97
N ARG A 52 -21.92 3.90 7.56
CA ARG A 52 -22.55 3.78 8.89
C ARG A 52 -21.58 3.93 10.06
N LYS A 53 -20.29 4.21 9.80
CA LYS A 53 -19.23 4.34 10.80
C LYS A 53 -19.09 3.11 11.70
N ILE A 54 -19.32 1.92 11.16
CA ILE A 54 -19.14 0.68 11.89
C ILE A 54 -17.64 0.40 12.05
N SER A 55 -17.18 0.28 13.29
CA SER A 55 -15.81 -0.12 13.60
C SER A 55 -15.48 -1.46 12.95
N ALA A 56 -14.28 -1.61 12.40
CA ALA A 56 -13.88 -2.79 11.63
C ALA A 56 -14.75 -3.09 10.39
N GLY A 57 -15.39 -2.06 9.80
CA GLY A 57 -16.23 -2.20 8.61
C GLY A 57 -15.53 -2.88 7.41
N VAL A 58 -14.23 -2.64 7.21
CA VAL A 58 -13.42 -3.33 6.19
C VAL A 58 -13.33 -4.83 6.47
N PHE A 59 -13.06 -5.21 7.73
CA PHE A 59 -12.96 -6.61 8.14
C PHE A 59 -14.31 -7.32 8.00
N TYR A 60 -15.41 -6.71 8.47
CA TYR A 60 -16.74 -7.29 8.32
C TYR A 60 -17.15 -7.40 6.84
N GLY A 61 -16.80 -6.42 6.01
CA GLY A 61 -17.01 -6.48 4.57
C GLY A 61 -16.30 -7.68 3.94
N LEU A 62 -15.03 -7.90 4.29
CA LEU A 62 -14.25 -9.07 3.85
C LEU A 62 -14.90 -10.38 4.30
N VAL A 63 -15.29 -10.50 5.58
CA VAL A 63 -15.92 -11.71 6.12
C VAL A 63 -17.26 -11.99 5.45
N ILE A 64 -18.12 -10.98 5.27
CA ILE A 64 -19.42 -11.13 4.60
C ILE A 64 -19.22 -11.57 3.14
N THR A 65 -18.27 -10.96 2.44
CA THR A 65 -17.95 -11.33 1.04
C THR A 65 -17.44 -12.77 0.96
N ALA A 66 -16.56 -13.18 1.88
CA ALA A 66 -16.06 -14.55 1.98
C ALA A 66 -17.19 -15.56 2.21
N VAL A 67 -18.09 -15.28 3.16
CA VAL A 67 -19.23 -16.16 3.48
C VAL A 67 -20.17 -16.29 2.28
N VAL A 68 -20.52 -15.18 1.63
CA VAL A 68 -21.38 -15.20 0.43
C VAL A 68 -20.70 -15.97 -0.71
N GLY A 69 -19.40 -15.76 -0.90
CA GLY A 69 -18.60 -16.50 -1.88
C GLY A 69 -18.60 -18.00 -1.62
N ILE A 70 -18.40 -18.43 -0.37
CA ILE A 70 -18.45 -19.85 0.01
C ILE A 70 -19.83 -20.45 -0.29
N VAL A 71 -20.92 -19.76 0.09
CA VAL A 71 -22.29 -20.23 -0.16
C VAL A 71 -22.57 -20.36 -1.66
N ALA A 72 -22.09 -19.41 -2.47
CA ALA A 72 -22.20 -19.48 -3.92
C ALA A 72 -21.38 -20.65 -4.50
N GLY A 73 -20.16 -20.88 -4.00
CA GLY A 73 -19.33 -22.02 -4.41
C GLY A 73 -19.94 -23.37 -4.07
N LEU A 74 -20.53 -23.49 -2.88
CA LEU A 74 -21.29 -24.69 -2.48
C LEU A 74 -22.54 -24.92 -3.34
N SER A 75 -23.06 -23.86 -3.97
CA SER A 75 -24.19 -23.93 -4.90
C SER A 75 -23.76 -24.28 -6.35
N GLY A 76 -22.48 -24.57 -6.58
CA GLY A 76 -21.94 -24.98 -7.88
C GLY A 76 -21.47 -23.83 -8.78
N VAL A 77 -21.32 -22.62 -8.24
CA VAL A 77 -20.81 -21.47 -9.00
C VAL A 77 -19.28 -21.56 -9.10
N GLU A 78 -18.77 -21.63 -10.33
CA GLU A 78 -17.32 -21.70 -10.59
C GLU A 78 -16.59 -20.40 -10.20
N GLY A 79 -15.31 -20.52 -9.80
CA GLY A 79 -14.47 -19.39 -9.41
C GLY A 79 -14.70 -18.84 -8.01
N MET A 80 -15.59 -19.45 -7.23
CA MET A 80 -15.90 -19.04 -5.86
C MET A 80 -14.89 -19.57 -4.83
N PRO A 81 -14.68 -18.85 -3.71
CA PRO A 81 -13.82 -19.33 -2.63
C PRO A 81 -14.39 -20.61 -2.00
N ALA A 82 -13.52 -21.58 -1.75
CA ALA A 82 -13.88 -22.84 -1.11
C ALA A 82 -13.69 -22.77 0.40
N LEU A 83 -14.35 -23.68 1.14
CA LEU A 83 -14.07 -23.84 2.57
C LEU A 83 -12.60 -24.25 2.77
N PRO A 84 -11.94 -23.71 3.79
CA PRO A 84 -10.57 -24.06 4.08
C PRO A 84 -10.53 -25.52 4.54
N THR A 85 -9.56 -26.28 4.01
CA THR A 85 -9.41 -27.72 4.32
C THR A 85 -8.89 -27.97 5.74
N ALA A 86 -8.29 -26.95 6.35
CA ALA A 86 -7.87 -26.93 7.74
C ALA A 86 -8.14 -25.55 8.34
N ILE A 87 -8.32 -25.49 9.66
CA ILE A 87 -8.48 -24.22 10.40
C ILE A 87 -7.17 -23.84 11.09
N VAL A 88 -6.40 -24.84 11.50
CA VAL A 88 -5.14 -24.69 12.22
C VAL A 88 -4.06 -25.44 11.47
N SER A 89 -2.89 -24.83 11.35
CA SER A 89 -1.68 -25.49 10.87
C SER A 89 -0.51 -25.12 11.77
N PHE A 90 0.28 -26.13 12.11
CA PHE A 90 1.57 -25.97 12.77
C PHE A 90 2.74 -26.14 11.78
N ASN A 91 2.44 -26.12 10.49
CA ASN A 91 3.46 -26.10 9.46
C ASN A 91 3.95 -24.66 9.26
N PHE A 92 5.10 -24.35 9.85
CA PHE A 92 5.78 -23.05 9.75
C PHE A 92 6.90 -23.11 8.72
N ASP A 93 6.65 -23.73 7.56
CA ASP A 93 7.60 -23.69 6.46
C ASP A 93 7.81 -22.24 6.03
N MET A 94 9.06 -21.79 6.00
CA MET A 94 9.46 -20.44 5.62
C MET A 94 10.39 -20.51 4.41
N PRO A 95 9.86 -20.85 3.21
CA PRO A 95 10.69 -21.08 2.02
C PRO A 95 11.44 -19.82 1.56
N THR A 96 10.95 -18.65 1.95
CA THR A 96 11.56 -17.34 1.64
C THR A 96 12.51 -16.84 2.73
N PHE A 97 12.65 -17.56 3.85
CA PHE A 97 13.56 -17.16 4.92
C PHE A 97 15.00 -17.10 4.40
N GLY A 98 15.65 -15.95 4.57
CA GLY A 98 17.01 -15.73 4.07
C GLY A 98 17.11 -15.63 2.53
N ALA A 99 15.99 -15.57 1.79
CA ALA A 99 16.02 -15.48 0.33
C ALA A 99 16.79 -14.25 -0.18
N PHE A 100 16.85 -13.18 0.62
CA PHE A 100 17.64 -11.98 0.32
C PHE A 100 19.13 -12.28 0.10
N ILE A 101 19.67 -13.36 0.70
CA ILE A 101 21.09 -13.75 0.54
C ILE A 101 21.41 -14.07 -0.92
N GLY A 102 20.49 -14.75 -1.61
CA GLY A 102 20.62 -15.05 -3.04
C GLY A 102 20.58 -13.78 -3.90
N GLY A 103 19.84 -12.76 -3.45
CA GLY A 103 19.70 -11.47 -4.15
C GLY A 103 20.96 -10.61 -4.15
N PHE A 104 21.94 -10.86 -3.27
CA PHE A 104 23.21 -10.11 -3.30
C PHE A 104 23.99 -10.34 -4.61
N GLY A 105 23.92 -11.54 -5.19
CA GLY A 105 24.57 -11.83 -6.47
C GLY A 105 24.03 -10.95 -7.59
N GLU A 106 22.71 -10.84 -7.69
CA GLU A 106 22.02 -10.00 -8.68
C GLU A 106 22.23 -8.51 -8.41
N LEU A 107 22.24 -8.12 -7.13
CA LEU A 107 22.48 -6.74 -6.69
C LEU A 107 23.84 -6.20 -7.17
N PHE A 108 24.90 -7.01 -7.04
CA PHE A 108 26.23 -6.60 -7.47
C PHE A 108 26.48 -6.80 -8.97
N ALA A 109 25.68 -7.63 -9.64
CA ALA A 109 25.80 -7.90 -11.08
C ALA A 109 25.13 -6.82 -11.94
N SER A 110 24.05 -6.20 -11.48
CA SER A 110 23.33 -5.16 -12.22
C SER A 110 23.42 -3.79 -11.57
N PRO A 111 24.02 -2.78 -12.24
CA PRO A 111 23.98 -1.40 -11.76
C PRO A 111 22.57 -0.84 -11.55
N SER A 112 21.57 -1.39 -12.27
CA SER A 112 20.16 -0.98 -12.10
C SER A 112 19.57 -1.43 -10.76
N ALA A 113 20.07 -2.51 -10.15
CA ALA A 113 19.60 -3.00 -8.86
C ALA A 113 19.92 -2.02 -7.73
N ILE A 114 21.11 -1.38 -7.77
CA ILE A 114 21.50 -0.34 -6.82
C ILE A 114 20.53 0.85 -6.90
N LEU A 115 20.18 1.29 -8.12
CA LEU A 115 19.23 2.38 -8.32
C LEU A 115 17.83 2.04 -7.80
N ILE A 116 17.39 0.79 -7.96
CA ILE A 116 16.12 0.29 -7.41
C ILE A 116 16.14 0.34 -5.88
N ILE A 117 17.21 -0.14 -5.23
CA ILE A 117 17.34 -0.08 -3.77
C ILE A 117 17.33 1.37 -3.28
N PHE A 118 18.09 2.26 -3.93
CA PHE A 118 18.06 3.69 -3.57
C PHE A 118 16.66 4.28 -3.72
N THR A 119 15.96 3.95 -4.79
CA THR A 119 14.58 4.40 -5.00
C THR A 119 13.69 3.92 -3.86
N PHE A 120 13.68 2.62 -3.56
CA PHE A 120 12.88 2.04 -2.48
C PHE A 120 13.24 2.60 -1.11
N LEU A 121 14.52 2.87 -0.82
CA LEU A 121 14.94 3.51 0.43
C LEU A 121 14.25 4.85 0.66
N PHE A 122 14.23 5.72 -0.36
CA PHE A 122 13.58 7.02 -0.24
C PHE A 122 12.06 6.89 -0.21
N ILE A 123 11.48 5.93 -0.94
CA ILE A 123 10.04 5.64 -0.87
C ILE A 123 9.67 5.23 0.55
N ASP A 124 10.36 4.26 1.12
CA ASP A 124 10.14 3.74 2.47
C ASP A 124 10.29 4.85 3.51
N PHE A 125 11.36 5.65 3.39
CA PHE A 125 11.59 6.80 4.25
C PHE A 125 10.43 7.82 4.21
N PHE A 126 9.96 8.19 3.01
CA PHE A 126 8.87 9.16 2.88
C PHE A 126 7.51 8.58 3.25
N ASP A 127 7.27 7.29 3.05
CA ASP A 127 6.02 6.63 3.46
C ASP A 127 5.93 6.54 4.98
N THR A 128 7.02 6.15 5.64
CA THR A 128 7.13 6.15 7.10
C THR A 128 7.01 7.55 7.66
N ALA A 129 7.76 8.53 7.13
CA ALA A 129 7.68 9.92 7.60
C ALA A 129 6.27 10.51 7.41
N GLY A 130 5.67 10.32 6.22
CA GLY A 130 4.32 10.80 5.91
C GLY A 130 3.26 10.17 6.79
N THR A 131 3.36 8.86 7.04
CA THR A 131 2.44 8.15 7.92
C THR A 131 2.61 8.55 9.38
N LEU A 132 3.84 8.68 9.87
CA LEU A 132 4.11 9.15 11.23
C LEU A 132 3.52 10.54 11.46
N VAL A 133 3.74 11.50 10.55
CA VAL A 133 3.17 12.85 10.64
C VAL A 133 1.64 12.80 10.66
N ALA A 134 1.03 12.02 9.75
CA ALA A 134 -0.42 11.95 9.63
C ALA A 134 -1.11 11.26 10.82
N VAL A 135 -0.48 10.23 11.41
CA VAL A 135 -1.00 9.52 12.59
C VAL A 135 -0.74 10.34 13.86
N ALA A 136 0.46 10.92 14.00
CA ALA A 136 0.82 11.72 15.16
C ALA A 136 0.02 13.02 15.25
N GLY A 137 -0.40 13.60 14.12
CA GLY A 137 -1.32 14.74 14.11
C GLY A 137 -2.69 14.45 14.74
N LYS A 138 -3.03 13.17 14.96
CA LYS A 138 -4.23 12.73 15.67
C LYS A 138 -3.95 12.26 17.10
N THR A 139 -2.70 12.37 17.56
CA THR A 139 -2.26 12.06 18.93
C THR A 139 -1.62 13.29 19.58
N ASN A 140 -1.14 13.14 20.82
CA ASN A 140 -0.35 14.18 21.52
C ASN A 140 1.16 13.95 21.30
N LEU A 141 1.57 13.51 20.11
CA LEU A 141 2.98 13.20 19.77
C LEU A 141 3.64 14.24 18.87
N ILE A 142 2.97 15.38 18.66
CA ILE A 142 3.56 16.58 18.05
C ILE A 142 3.90 17.54 19.19
N ASP A 143 5.13 18.05 19.18
CA ASP A 143 5.61 19.01 20.16
C ASP A 143 5.12 20.45 19.86
N GLU A 144 5.50 21.40 20.72
CA GLU A 144 5.10 22.81 20.58
C GLU A 144 5.68 23.49 19.33
N ASN A 145 6.75 22.93 18.75
CA ASN A 145 7.38 23.44 17.53
C ASN A 145 6.75 22.85 16.26
N GLY A 146 5.78 21.93 16.42
CA GLY A 146 5.17 21.21 15.30
C GLY A 146 6.00 20.02 14.82
N GLU A 147 7.00 19.59 15.60
CA GLU A 147 7.87 18.46 15.29
C GLU A 147 7.38 17.17 15.98
N LEU A 148 7.68 16.03 15.36
CA LEU A 148 7.36 14.73 15.93
C LEU A 148 8.27 14.46 17.14
N VAL A 149 7.66 14.17 18.29
CA VAL A 149 8.40 13.72 19.47
C VAL A 149 9.11 12.39 19.15
N ASP A 150 10.42 12.33 19.41
CA ASP A 150 11.23 11.12 19.23
C ASP A 150 11.21 10.55 17.79
N VAL A 151 11.17 11.40 16.76
CA VAL A 151 11.12 10.98 15.34
C VAL A 151 12.21 9.97 14.98
N ASP A 152 13.43 10.15 15.49
CA ASP A 152 14.57 9.25 15.24
C ASP A 152 14.30 7.84 15.75
N LYS A 153 13.62 7.69 16.89
CA LYS A 153 13.27 6.38 17.46
C LYS A 153 12.18 5.71 16.63
N ALA A 154 11.21 6.47 16.14
CA ALA A 154 10.16 5.96 15.28
C ALA A 154 10.72 5.46 13.93
N LEU A 155 11.59 6.26 13.31
CA LEU A 155 12.30 5.88 12.07
C LEU A 155 13.24 4.67 12.30
N MET A 156 13.88 4.57 13.46
CA MET A 156 14.69 3.41 13.81
C MET A 156 13.85 2.14 13.98
N ALA A 157 12.68 2.23 14.61
CA ALA A 157 11.77 1.09 14.77
C ALA A 157 11.29 0.56 13.41
N ASP A 158 10.97 1.47 12.49
CA ASP A 158 10.62 1.15 11.11
C ASP A 158 11.77 0.46 10.36
N ALA A 159 12.97 1.05 10.37
CA ALA A 159 14.15 0.47 9.74
C ALA A 159 14.50 -0.93 10.28
N VAL A 160 14.39 -1.13 11.60
CA VAL A 160 14.58 -2.46 12.22
C VAL A 160 13.51 -3.43 11.73
N GLY A 161 12.25 -2.98 11.64
CA GLY A 161 11.13 -3.75 11.08
C GLY A 161 11.37 -4.16 9.62
N THR A 162 11.83 -3.23 8.78
CA THR A 162 12.15 -3.47 7.36
C THR A 162 13.26 -4.49 7.20
N VAL A 163 14.37 -4.33 7.94
CA VAL A 163 15.50 -5.28 7.89
C VAL A 163 15.08 -6.65 8.41
N ALA A 164 14.35 -6.72 9.53
CA ALA A 164 13.83 -7.99 10.04
C ALA A 164 12.88 -8.65 9.03
N GLY A 165 11.98 -7.88 8.40
CA GLY A 165 11.08 -8.35 7.35
C GLY A 165 11.83 -8.97 6.17
N ALA A 166 12.89 -8.32 5.68
CA ALA A 166 13.73 -8.86 4.62
C ALA A 166 14.38 -10.21 4.99
N VAL A 167 14.79 -10.39 6.26
CA VAL A 167 15.32 -11.67 6.76
C VAL A 167 14.26 -12.78 6.71
N PHE A 168 13.01 -12.46 7.05
CA PHE A 168 11.88 -13.38 6.92
C PHE A 168 11.36 -13.54 5.48
N GLY A 169 11.97 -12.85 4.51
CA GLY A 169 11.63 -12.98 3.08
C GLY A 169 10.34 -12.28 2.67
N THR A 170 9.91 -11.27 3.43
CA THR A 170 8.82 -10.37 3.02
C THR A 170 9.36 -9.13 2.30
N SER A 171 8.48 -8.41 1.61
CA SER A 171 8.75 -7.05 1.13
C SER A 171 9.04 -6.09 2.28
N THR A 172 9.43 -4.85 1.95
CA THR A 172 9.60 -3.78 2.94
C THR A 172 8.37 -3.66 3.83
N VAL A 173 8.59 -3.55 5.14
CA VAL A 173 7.55 -3.39 6.15
C VAL A 173 7.53 -1.92 6.52
N THR A 174 6.37 -1.31 6.62
CA THR A 174 6.26 0.12 6.97
C THR A 174 5.13 0.37 7.97
N SER A 175 5.08 1.59 8.48
CA SER A 175 3.99 2.08 9.32
C SER A 175 2.66 2.19 8.54
N TYR A 176 1.54 1.80 9.17
CA TYR A 176 0.21 1.79 8.54
C TYR A 176 -0.59 3.05 8.85
N ILE A 177 -1.05 3.75 7.81
CA ILE A 177 -1.88 4.95 7.96
C ILE A 177 -3.27 4.64 8.53
N GLU A 178 -3.76 3.42 8.33
CA GLU A 178 -5.00 2.90 8.88
C GLU A 178 -4.99 2.88 10.41
N SER A 179 -3.80 2.86 11.01
CA SER A 179 -3.62 3.00 12.46
C SER A 179 -4.22 4.31 13.00
N ALA A 180 -4.39 5.33 12.15
CA ALA A 180 -5.11 6.55 12.50
C ALA A 180 -6.56 6.29 12.95
N ALA A 181 -7.23 5.25 12.43
CA ALA A 181 -8.56 4.86 12.89
C ALA A 181 -8.51 4.24 14.30
N GLY A 182 -7.48 3.44 14.57
CA GLY A 182 -7.21 2.88 15.91
C GLY A 182 -6.91 3.97 16.94
N VAL A 183 -6.10 4.95 16.55
CA VAL A 183 -5.84 6.17 17.35
C VAL A 183 -7.13 6.95 17.61
N GLY A 184 -7.97 7.09 16.58
CA GLY A 184 -9.24 7.82 16.65
C GLY A 184 -10.23 7.26 17.67
N VAL A 185 -10.19 5.95 17.94
CA VAL A 185 -11.02 5.29 18.96
C VAL A 185 -10.32 5.15 20.32
N GLY A 186 -9.13 5.76 20.49
CA GLY A 186 -8.43 5.84 21.77
C GLY A 186 -7.16 5.00 21.89
N GLY A 187 -6.74 4.27 20.84
CA GLY A 187 -5.49 3.52 20.81
C GLY A 187 -4.27 4.44 20.70
N ARG A 188 -3.78 4.95 21.84
CA ARG A 188 -2.73 5.99 21.89
C ARG A 188 -1.44 5.54 22.57
N THR A 189 -1.31 4.26 22.91
CA THR A 189 -0.15 3.73 23.66
C THR A 189 0.60 2.68 22.85
N GLY A 190 1.88 2.47 23.14
CA GLY A 190 2.64 1.37 22.54
C GLY A 190 2.05 -0.01 22.83
N LEU A 191 1.26 -0.15 23.90
CA LEU A 191 0.60 -1.40 24.25
C LEU A 191 -0.37 -1.84 23.15
N THR A 192 -1.10 -0.94 22.50
CA THR A 192 -1.99 -1.32 21.39
C THR A 192 -1.22 -1.88 20.20
N ALA A 193 -0.04 -1.31 19.90
CA ALA A 193 0.82 -1.82 18.83
C ALA A 193 1.39 -3.20 19.18
N VAL A 194 1.90 -3.38 20.41
CA VAL A 194 2.44 -4.67 20.89
C VAL A 194 1.36 -5.75 20.92
N THR A 195 0.17 -5.45 21.45
CA THR A 195 -0.96 -6.39 21.46
C THR A 195 -1.34 -6.79 20.04
N THR A 196 -1.41 -5.83 19.11
CA THR A 196 -1.71 -6.11 17.69
C THR A 196 -0.64 -7.02 17.08
N GLY A 197 0.65 -6.76 17.32
CA GLY A 197 1.75 -7.61 16.86
C GLY A 197 1.68 -9.04 17.42
N LEU A 198 1.38 -9.20 18.71
CA LEU A 198 1.20 -10.52 19.32
C LEU A 198 0.00 -11.27 18.72
N LEU A 199 -1.10 -10.58 18.44
CA LEU A 199 -2.26 -11.19 17.78
C LEU A 199 -1.94 -11.62 16.34
N PHE A 200 -1.12 -10.85 15.61
CA PHE A 200 -0.63 -11.27 14.29
C PHE A 200 0.28 -12.48 14.36
N ILE A 201 1.16 -12.59 15.37
CA ILE A 201 1.96 -13.80 15.59
C ILE A 201 1.06 -15.01 15.84
N LEU A 202 0.03 -14.85 16.68
CA LEU A 202 -0.96 -15.91 16.93
C LEU A 202 -1.76 -16.26 15.67
N SER A 203 -2.02 -15.29 14.79
CA SER A 203 -2.75 -15.50 13.54
C SER A 203 -2.06 -16.46 12.57
N ILE A 204 -0.73 -16.61 12.66
CA ILE A 204 0.03 -17.54 11.81
C ILE A 204 -0.47 -18.97 12.00
N VAL A 205 -0.85 -19.37 13.23
CA VAL A 205 -1.41 -20.70 13.51
C VAL A 205 -2.73 -20.94 12.76
N PHE A 206 -3.45 -19.84 12.48
CA PHE A 206 -4.72 -19.82 11.77
C PHE A 206 -4.57 -19.47 10.28
N PHE A 207 -3.35 -19.44 9.72
CA PHE A 207 -3.13 -19.11 8.31
C PHE A 207 -3.98 -19.95 7.33
N PRO A 208 -4.33 -21.23 7.58
CA PRO A 208 -5.15 -22.01 6.65
C PRO A 208 -6.54 -21.40 6.41
N ILE A 209 -7.06 -20.61 7.35
CA ILE A 209 -8.32 -19.86 7.18
C ILE A 209 -8.20 -18.85 6.03
N LEU A 210 -6.99 -18.32 5.78
CA LEU A 210 -6.74 -17.40 4.68
C LEU A 210 -6.83 -18.07 3.30
N ALA A 211 -6.93 -19.40 3.20
CA ALA A 211 -7.17 -20.07 1.93
C ALA A 211 -8.52 -19.67 1.27
N VAL A 212 -9.47 -19.19 2.07
CA VAL A 212 -10.75 -18.61 1.61
C VAL A 212 -10.54 -17.25 0.91
N VAL A 213 -9.45 -16.56 1.25
CA VAL A 213 -9.17 -15.18 0.88
C VAL A 213 -8.50 -15.16 -0.49
N ASN A 214 -9.29 -15.38 -1.54
CA ASN A 214 -8.86 -15.24 -2.94
C ASN A 214 -8.90 -13.77 -3.41
N GLY A 215 -8.39 -13.50 -4.61
CA GLY A 215 -8.34 -12.14 -5.18
C GLY A 215 -9.71 -11.43 -5.22
N THR A 216 -10.78 -12.18 -5.41
CA THR A 216 -12.16 -11.65 -5.44
C THR A 216 -12.64 -11.22 -4.06
N VAL A 217 -12.29 -11.96 -3.01
CA VAL A 217 -12.65 -11.65 -1.61
C VAL A 217 -11.80 -10.50 -1.04
N THR A 218 -10.54 -10.36 -1.48
CA THR A 218 -9.67 -9.26 -1.06
C THR A 218 -9.93 -7.96 -1.81
N ALA A 219 -10.44 -8.02 -3.04
CA ALA A 219 -10.70 -6.85 -3.88
C ALA A 219 -11.51 -5.74 -3.17
N PRO A 220 -12.63 -6.03 -2.47
CA PRO A 220 -13.34 -5.02 -1.68
C PRO A 220 -12.46 -4.30 -0.67
N ALA A 221 -11.63 -5.04 0.08
CA ALA A 221 -10.74 -4.46 1.08
C ALA A 221 -9.68 -3.58 0.42
N LEU A 222 -9.05 -4.05 -0.66
CA LEU A 222 -8.03 -3.29 -1.41
C LEU A 222 -8.59 -1.97 -1.97
N ILE A 223 -9.77 -2.01 -2.58
CA ILE A 223 -10.42 -0.82 -3.16
C ILE A 223 -10.78 0.19 -2.07
N VAL A 224 -11.36 -0.29 -0.98
CA VAL A 224 -11.76 0.57 0.14
C VAL A 224 -10.56 1.17 0.85
N VAL A 225 -9.50 0.39 1.08
CA VAL A 225 -8.22 0.89 1.60
C VAL A 225 -7.67 1.96 0.66
N GLY A 226 -7.73 1.74 -0.65
CA GLY A 226 -7.38 2.75 -1.65
C GLY A 226 -8.14 4.06 -1.49
N VAL A 227 -9.45 4.01 -1.22
CA VAL A 227 -10.27 5.20 -0.92
C VAL A 227 -9.81 5.90 0.36
N LEU A 228 -9.54 5.15 1.44
CA LEU A 228 -9.06 5.71 2.70
C LEU A 228 -7.70 6.40 2.53
N MET A 229 -6.79 5.79 1.76
CA MET A 229 -5.49 6.37 1.44
C MET A 229 -5.60 7.60 0.51
N ALA A 230 -6.60 7.63 -0.38
CA ALA A 230 -6.85 8.75 -1.28
C ALA A 230 -7.29 10.03 -0.53
N GLN A 231 -7.85 9.91 0.69
CA GLN A 231 -8.18 11.08 1.52
C GLN A 231 -6.96 11.96 1.82
N GLN A 232 -5.76 11.39 1.82
CA GLN A 232 -4.51 12.13 2.02
C GLN A 232 -4.15 13.08 0.87
N LEU A 233 -4.79 12.91 -0.30
CA LEU A 233 -4.67 13.90 -1.38
C LEU A 233 -5.21 15.27 -0.97
N GLY A 234 -6.05 15.37 0.05
CA GLY A 234 -6.49 16.65 0.61
C GLY A 234 -5.38 17.49 1.24
N GLY A 235 -4.22 16.88 1.54
CA GLY A 235 -3.03 17.61 2.00
C GLY A 235 -2.21 18.25 0.87
N ILE A 236 -2.52 17.96 -0.39
CA ILE A 236 -1.88 18.61 -1.54
C ILE A 236 -2.63 19.91 -1.82
N ASP A 237 -1.88 21.01 -1.95
CA ASP A 237 -2.44 22.25 -2.47
C ASP A 237 -2.66 22.10 -3.98
N TRP A 238 -3.91 21.83 -4.36
CA TRP A 238 -4.29 21.65 -5.76
C TRP A 238 -4.43 22.97 -6.53
N GLU A 239 -4.40 24.12 -5.83
CA GLU A 239 -4.40 25.44 -6.47
C GLU A 239 -2.98 25.87 -6.85
N ASP A 240 -1.96 25.40 -6.12
CA ASP A 240 -0.56 25.57 -6.51
C ASP A 240 -0.20 24.65 -7.69
N PHE A 241 0.13 25.26 -8.83
CA PHE A 241 0.46 24.54 -10.06
C PHE A 241 1.64 23.59 -9.89
N ILE A 242 2.63 23.93 -9.05
CA ILE A 242 3.83 23.10 -8.83
C ILE A 242 3.46 21.82 -8.09
N ALA A 243 2.75 21.94 -6.96
CA ALA A 243 2.28 20.82 -6.18
C ALA A 243 1.28 19.95 -6.96
N ALA A 244 0.28 20.58 -7.60
CA ALA A 244 -0.75 19.88 -8.37
C ALA A 244 -0.17 19.05 -9.51
N THR A 245 0.73 19.63 -10.32
CA THR A 245 1.33 18.93 -11.47
C THR A 245 2.19 17.75 -11.02
N SER A 246 3.02 17.95 -9.99
CA SER A 246 3.89 16.90 -9.45
C SER A 246 3.10 15.74 -8.86
N GLY A 247 2.06 16.07 -8.06
CA GLY A 247 1.16 15.08 -7.47
C GLY A 247 0.38 14.30 -8.53
N PHE A 248 -0.17 14.99 -9.53
CA PHE A 248 -0.91 14.36 -10.62
C PHE A 248 -0.05 13.39 -11.43
N VAL A 249 1.14 13.82 -11.88
CA VAL A 249 2.07 12.99 -12.66
C VAL A 249 2.51 11.76 -11.86
N ALA A 250 2.75 11.92 -10.56
CA ALA A 250 3.13 10.81 -9.70
C ALA A 250 2.02 9.74 -9.62
N ILE A 251 0.78 10.17 -9.40
CA ILE A 251 -0.38 9.26 -9.26
C ILE A 251 -0.64 8.53 -10.57
N ILE A 252 -0.71 9.25 -11.69
CA ILE A 252 -1.08 8.65 -12.97
C ILE A 252 -0.01 7.67 -13.47
N THR A 253 1.27 8.02 -13.32
CA THR A 253 2.38 7.13 -13.70
C THR A 253 2.40 5.88 -12.82
N MET A 254 2.12 6.02 -11.52
CA MET A 254 2.06 4.86 -10.62
C MET A 254 1.04 3.82 -11.06
N ILE A 255 -0.13 4.26 -11.52
CA ILE A 255 -1.21 3.39 -11.98
C ILE A 255 -0.86 2.79 -13.36
N LEU A 256 -0.49 3.65 -14.32
CA LEU A 256 -0.34 3.24 -15.72
C LEU A 256 0.97 2.48 -16.01
N ALA A 257 2.05 2.80 -15.30
CA ALA A 257 3.31 2.08 -15.39
C ALA A 257 3.37 0.86 -14.45
N TYR A 258 2.29 0.61 -13.70
CA TYR A 258 2.18 -0.46 -12.70
C TYR A 258 3.38 -0.48 -11.72
N SER A 259 3.85 0.70 -11.32
CA SER A 259 5.12 0.85 -10.61
C SER A 259 5.10 2.07 -9.68
N ILE A 260 5.14 1.78 -8.37
CA ILE A 260 5.25 2.80 -7.33
C ILE A 260 6.54 3.62 -7.50
N ALA A 261 7.63 2.94 -7.84
CA ALA A 261 8.93 3.57 -8.09
C ALA A 261 8.88 4.56 -9.25
N ASP A 262 8.32 4.17 -10.39
CA ASP A 262 8.23 5.05 -11.57
C ASP A 262 7.31 6.24 -11.31
N GLY A 263 6.21 6.02 -10.57
CA GLY A 263 5.32 7.08 -10.12
C GLY A 263 6.03 8.13 -9.28
N ILE A 264 6.75 7.71 -8.25
CA ILE A 264 7.47 8.64 -7.37
C ILE A 264 8.60 9.34 -8.12
N ALA A 265 9.36 8.62 -8.93
CA ALA A 265 10.44 9.15 -9.74
C ALA A 265 9.95 10.28 -10.68
N THR A 266 8.89 10.02 -11.45
CA THR A 266 8.30 11.03 -12.35
C THR A 266 7.69 12.21 -11.60
N GLY A 267 7.12 11.99 -10.41
CA GLY A 267 6.67 13.05 -9.51
C GLY A 267 7.78 14.02 -9.11
N PHE A 268 8.93 13.49 -8.63
CA PHE A 268 10.09 14.30 -8.26
C PHE A 268 10.71 15.02 -9.44
N ILE A 269 10.84 14.35 -10.60
CA ILE A 269 11.34 14.97 -11.84
C ILE A 269 10.44 16.14 -12.23
N THR A 270 9.12 15.93 -12.23
CA THR A 270 8.14 16.97 -12.55
C THR A 270 8.25 18.16 -11.59
N TYR A 271 8.35 17.89 -10.29
CA TYR A 271 8.54 18.92 -9.26
C TYR A 271 9.77 19.78 -9.52
N GLY A 272 10.93 19.16 -9.77
CA GLY A 272 12.16 19.90 -10.05
C GLY A 272 12.08 20.71 -11.34
N VAL A 273 11.55 20.12 -12.42
CA VAL A 273 11.40 20.80 -13.71
C VAL A 273 10.50 22.03 -13.57
N VAL A 274 9.34 21.89 -12.92
CA VAL A 274 8.39 23.00 -12.75
C VAL A 274 8.98 24.06 -11.81
N MET A 275 9.62 23.68 -10.70
CA MET A 275 10.31 24.64 -9.81
C MET A 275 11.40 25.43 -10.54
N ALA A 276 12.18 24.78 -11.40
CA ALA A 276 13.19 25.45 -12.21
C ALA A 276 12.57 26.39 -13.25
N ALA A 277 11.53 25.94 -13.96
CA ALA A 277 10.82 26.75 -14.94
C ALA A 277 10.14 27.98 -14.32
N SER A 278 9.64 27.86 -13.08
CA SER A 278 9.05 28.95 -12.31
C SER A 278 10.08 29.91 -11.69
N GLY A 279 11.38 29.70 -11.93
CA GLY A 279 12.45 30.54 -11.35
C GLY A 279 12.75 30.27 -9.87
N LYS A 280 12.14 29.24 -9.28
CA LYS A 280 12.25 28.86 -7.86
C LYS A 280 13.25 27.73 -7.60
N ALA A 281 14.16 27.45 -8.55
CA ALA A 281 15.13 26.35 -8.44
C ALA A 281 15.95 26.36 -7.13
N LYS A 282 16.21 27.55 -6.56
CA LYS A 282 16.99 27.72 -5.33
C LYS A 282 16.22 27.37 -4.06
N GLU A 283 14.88 27.32 -4.11
CA GLU A 283 14.04 26.91 -2.97
C GLU A 283 14.05 25.40 -2.77
N VAL A 284 14.41 24.63 -3.82
CA VAL A 284 14.50 23.18 -3.78
C VAL A 284 15.76 22.76 -3.04
N LYS A 285 15.60 21.93 -2.00
CA LYS A 285 16.73 21.39 -1.23
C LYS A 285 17.69 20.60 -2.13
N PRO A 286 19.02 20.69 -1.95
CA PRO A 286 20.00 19.99 -2.79
C PRO A 286 19.78 18.47 -2.89
N VAL A 287 19.29 17.85 -1.81
CA VAL A 287 18.97 16.41 -1.78
C VAL A 287 17.93 16.03 -2.84
N ILE A 288 16.94 16.89 -3.08
CA ILE A 288 15.89 16.64 -4.09
C ILE A 288 16.49 16.67 -5.49
N TRP A 289 17.43 17.58 -5.77
CA TRP A 289 18.13 17.61 -7.06
C TRP A 289 18.98 16.37 -7.30
N VAL A 290 19.64 15.85 -6.27
CA VAL A 290 20.37 14.58 -6.34
C VAL A 290 19.42 13.42 -6.66
N LEU A 291 18.26 13.36 -5.99
CA LEU A 291 17.24 12.35 -6.27
C LEU A 291 16.73 12.41 -7.71
N ILE A 292 16.42 13.60 -8.21
CA ILE A 292 16.00 13.80 -9.60
C ILE A 292 17.06 13.28 -10.56
N ALA A 293 18.34 13.59 -10.34
CA ALA A 293 19.42 13.10 -11.18
C ALA A 293 19.50 11.56 -11.16
N ILE A 294 19.38 10.94 -9.98
CA ILE A 294 19.36 9.48 -9.82
C ILE A 294 18.19 8.85 -10.59
N PHE A 295 16.99 9.43 -10.48
CA PHE A 295 15.80 8.95 -11.18
C PHE A 295 15.91 9.09 -12.70
N ILE A 296 16.49 10.20 -13.19
CA ILE A 296 16.77 10.37 -14.63
C ILE A 296 17.73 9.28 -15.11
N VAL A 297 18.81 9.01 -14.37
CA VAL A 297 19.74 7.93 -14.70
C VAL A 297 19.03 6.57 -14.68
N HIS A 298 18.16 6.32 -13.70
CA HIS A 298 17.35 5.10 -13.64
C HIS A 298 16.51 4.90 -14.91
N PHE A 299 15.81 5.93 -15.38
CA PHE A 299 15.02 5.85 -16.62
C PHE A 299 15.86 5.67 -17.88
N ILE A 300 17.08 6.23 -17.92
CA ILE A 300 18.00 6.06 -19.06
C ILE A 300 18.57 4.63 -19.12
N LEU A 301 18.75 3.98 -17.97
CA LEU A 301 19.34 2.65 -17.86
C LEU A 301 18.30 1.50 -17.90
N LYS A 302 17.02 1.83 -17.84
CA LYS A 302 15.90 0.88 -17.90
C LYS A 302 15.57 0.52 -19.34
#